data_AF-A0A9D3S7W0-F1
#
_entry.id   AF-A0A9D3S7W0-F1
#
_cell.length_a   1.000
_cell.length_b   1.000
_cell.length_c   1.000
_cell.angle_alpha   90.00
_cell.angle_beta   90.00
_cell.angle_gamma   90.00
#
_symmetry.space_group_name_H-M   'P 1'
#
loop_
_entity.id
_entity.type
_entity.pdbx_description
1 polymer ?
#
loop_
_entity_poly.entity_id
_entity_poly.type
_entity_poly.pdbx_seq_one_letter_code
_entity_poly.pdbx_strand_id
1 'polypeptide(L)'
;MSEVRDLDAVETLSDVDVCYTVFEGSSQEDVAYAKVFWSSLCLQPPIESSLVSVDIKQRLKVAKAPQSRVSNNVLKQPPWAKNEEILQKAYQLQMQDEKQSYLEMAKKRDEIMALLKKQREDRIKKEMVSRVHKPSRAELNERFSCKTPLEVLDQDIKEVRELV
;
A
#
# COMPACT_ATOMS: atom_id res chain seq x y z
N MET A 1 10.47 57.85 43.53
CA MET A 1 9.93 58.01 42.16
C MET A 1 10.80 57.21 41.23
N SER A 2 10.13 56.42 40.43
CA SER A 2 10.59 55.56 39.34
C SER A 2 11.26 56.34 38.21
N GLU A 3 12.30 55.76 37.60
CA GLU A 3 12.41 55.68 36.14
C GLU A 3 13.38 54.55 35.78
N VAL A 4 12.79 53.38 35.53
CA VAL A 4 13.42 52.25 34.84
C VAL A 4 13.19 52.51 33.36
N ARG A 5 14.26 52.66 32.58
CA ARG A 5 14.19 52.62 31.11
C ARG A 5 14.74 51.26 30.66
N ASP A 6 13.87 50.27 30.74
CA ASP A 6 14.03 49.00 30.04
C ASP A 6 13.27 49.11 28.71
N LEU A 7 13.98 49.38 27.64
CA LEU A 7 13.50 49.26 26.27
C LEU A 7 14.74 49.16 25.40
N ASP A 8 15.14 47.91 25.13
CA ASP A 8 15.62 47.42 23.82
C ASP A 8 16.04 45.94 23.92
N ALA A 9 15.21 45.13 24.60
CA ALA A 9 15.38 43.68 24.72
C ALA A 9 14.67 42.90 23.58
N VAL A 10 14.63 43.47 22.37
CA VAL A 10 14.00 42.83 21.19
C VAL A 10 15.00 42.55 20.07
N GLU A 11 16.27 42.93 20.24
CA GLU A 11 17.30 42.79 19.18
C GLU A 11 18.28 41.61 19.38
N THR A 12 18.17 40.84 20.47
CA THR A 12 19.19 39.86 20.88
C THR A 12 18.83 38.39 20.64
N LEU A 13 17.95 38.06 19.69
CA LEU A 13 17.68 36.65 19.29
C LEU A 13 17.98 36.36 17.81
N SER A 14 18.43 37.34 17.02
CA SER A 14 18.81 37.15 15.61
C SER A 14 20.22 36.58 15.41
N ASP A 15 20.95 36.29 16.49
CA ASP A 15 22.35 35.86 16.46
C ASP A 15 22.51 34.35 16.71
N VAL A 16 21.54 33.55 16.25
CA VAL A 16 21.74 32.11 16.07
C VAL A 16 22.57 31.94 14.81
N ASP A 17 23.89 31.90 15.01
CA ASP A 17 24.93 31.37 14.12
C ASP A 17 24.39 31.00 12.73
N VAL A 18 24.34 31.99 11.82
CA VAL A 18 23.78 31.81 10.49
C VAL A 18 24.73 30.92 9.70
N CYS A 19 24.53 29.61 9.82
CA CYS A 19 25.22 28.61 9.03
C CYS A 19 24.75 28.71 7.58
N TYR A 20 25.54 29.38 6.74
CA TYR A 20 25.30 29.42 5.30
C TYR A 20 25.84 28.15 4.63
N THR A 21 25.01 27.51 3.82
CA THR A 21 25.42 26.41 2.94
C THR A 21 25.79 26.98 1.57
N VAL A 22 27.07 26.86 1.18
CA VAL A 22 27.58 27.29 -0.13
C VAL A 22 27.81 26.05 -1.01
N PHE A 23 27.28 26.06 -2.23
CA PHE A 23 27.44 24.99 -3.21
C PHE A 23 28.59 25.33 -4.17
N GLU A 24 29.82 25.09 -3.74
CA GLU A 24 31.01 25.31 -4.58
C GLU A 24 31.18 24.17 -5.59
N GLY A 25 31.35 24.51 -6.87
CA GLY A 25 31.54 23.53 -7.96
C GLY A 25 30.26 22.91 -8.53
N SER A 26 29.08 23.24 -7.98
CA SER A 26 27.79 22.83 -8.55
C SER A 26 27.37 23.73 -9.72
N SER A 27 26.57 23.19 -10.65
CA SER A 27 25.99 23.98 -11.73
C SER A 27 24.91 24.94 -11.19
N GLN A 28 24.62 26.02 -11.93
CA GLN A 28 23.57 26.97 -11.55
C GLN A 28 22.19 26.30 -11.43
N GLU A 29 21.95 25.26 -12.23
CA GLU A 29 20.71 24.47 -12.20
C GLU A 29 20.59 23.71 -10.88
N ASP A 30 21.65 23.03 -10.44
CA ASP A 30 21.68 22.28 -9.18
C ASP A 30 21.46 23.18 -7.97
N VAL A 31 22.06 24.38 -7.98
CA VAL A 31 21.85 25.38 -6.93
C VAL A 31 20.39 25.84 -6.89
N ALA A 32 19.76 26.03 -8.06
CA ALA A 32 18.36 26.38 -8.13
C ALA A 32 17.46 25.26 -7.59
N TYR A 33 17.74 24.00 -7.94
CA TYR A 33 17.01 22.85 -7.40
C TYR A 33 17.15 22.71 -5.89
N ALA A 34 18.38 22.84 -5.37
CA ALA A 34 18.61 22.78 -3.93
C ALA A 34 17.84 23.87 -3.18
N LYS A 35 17.80 25.11 -3.71
CA LYS A 35 17.00 26.21 -3.13
C LYS A 35 15.52 25.86 -3.07
N VAL A 36 14.95 25.37 -4.17
CA VAL A 36 13.53 24.97 -4.21
C VAL A 36 13.27 23.81 -3.24
N PHE A 37 14.13 22.80 -3.22
CA PHE A 37 14.02 21.65 -2.32
C PHE A 37 14.01 22.07 -0.84
N TRP A 38 15.02 22.84 -0.40
CA TRP A 38 15.09 23.28 0.98
C TRP A 38 13.95 24.23 1.35
N SER A 39 13.52 25.08 0.42
CA SER A 39 12.34 25.93 0.65
C SER A 39 11.06 25.13 0.87
N SER A 40 10.90 23.98 0.18
CA SER A 40 9.72 23.12 0.31
C SER A 40 9.62 22.43 1.68
N LEU A 41 10.76 22.11 2.30
CA LEU A 41 10.80 21.47 3.63
C LEU A 41 10.44 22.43 4.77
N CYS A 42 10.60 23.73 4.55
CA CYS A 42 10.21 24.76 5.51
C CYS A 42 8.75 25.22 5.36
N LEU A 43 7.99 24.66 4.41
CA LEU A 43 6.57 24.97 4.27
C LEU A 43 5.77 24.22 5.35
N GLN A 44 4.87 24.93 6.02
CA GLN A 44 3.87 24.28 6.86
C GLN A 44 3.06 23.30 6.00
N PRO A 45 2.78 22.08 6.47
CA PRO A 45 1.97 21.14 5.70
C PRO A 45 0.65 21.80 5.29
N PRO A 46 0.14 21.53 4.07
CA PRO A 46 -1.15 22.04 3.63
C PRO A 46 -2.21 21.76 4.70
N ILE A 47 -3.17 22.67 4.86
CA ILE A 47 -4.19 22.58 5.93
C ILE A 47 -4.96 21.26 5.85
N GLU A 48 -5.10 20.68 4.65
CA GLU A 48 -5.71 19.38 4.38
C GLU A 48 -4.93 18.18 4.96
N SER A 49 -3.62 18.34 5.18
CA SER A 49 -2.74 17.36 5.81
C SER A 49 -2.55 17.62 7.32
N SER A 50 -3.11 18.70 7.87
CA SER A 50 -3.02 19.03 9.29
C SER A 50 -4.08 18.29 10.08
N LEU A 51 -3.66 17.45 11.04
CA LEU A 51 -4.55 16.85 12.05
C LEU A 51 -5.18 17.90 12.98
N VAL A 52 -4.63 19.12 12.99
CA VAL A 52 -5.16 20.26 13.74
C VAL A 52 -6.00 21.09 12.78
N SER A 53 -7.32 20.94 12.84
CA SER A 53 -8.23 21.82 12.13
C SER A 53 -8.13 23.23 12.75
N VAL A 54 -7.70 24.20 11.94
CA VAL A 54 -7.34 25.57 12.38
C VAL A 54 -8.56 26.34 12.93
N ASP A 55 -9.78 25.98 12.52
CA ASP A 55 -11.01 26.67 12.94
C ASP A 55 -12.09 25.69 13.46
N ILE A 56 -11.79 24.89 14.49
CA ILE A 56 -12.82 24.12 15.20
C ILE A 56 -13.62 25.06 16.11
N LYS A 57 -14.66 25.68 15.55
CA LYS A 57 -15.69 26.37 16.34
C LYS A 57 -16.67 25.39 17.00
N GLN A 58 -16.57 24.10 16.69
CA GLN A 58 -17.43 23.06 17.24
C GLN A 58 -16.93 22.60 18.62
N ARG A 59 -16.99 23.49 19.62
CA ARG A 59 -17.09 23.01 20.99
C ARG A 59 -18.42 22.28 21.12
N LEU A 60 -18.37 20.95 21.10
CA LEU A 60 -19.54 20.13 21.45
C LEU A 60 -20.10 20.66 22.76
N LYS A 61 -21.42 20.89 22.81
CA LYS A 61 -22.08 21.34 24.03
C LYS A 61 -21.73 20.33 25.13
N VAL A 62 -21.19 20.82 26.25
CA VAL A 62 -20.94 20.00 27.44
C VAL A 62 -22.25 19.30 27.80
N ALA A 63 -22.20 17.97 27.94
CA ALA A 63 -23.37 17.17 28.28
C ALA A 63 -24.01 17.72 29.56
N LYS A 64 -25.28 18.14 29.46
CA LYS A 64 -26.03 18.55 30.65
C LYS A 64 -26.27 17.33 31.51
N ALA A 65 -26.04 17.46 32.82
CA ALA A 65 -26.38 16.43 33.78
C ALA A 65 -27.85 15.99 33.59
N PRO A 66 -28.17 14.69 33.74
CA PRO A 66 -29.52 14.18 33.51
C PRO A 66 -30.49 14.84 34.49
N GLN A 67 -31.25 15.81 33.99
CA GLN A 67 -32.42 16.33 34.68
C GLN A 67 -33.45 15.20 34.66
N SER A 68 -33.61 14.55 35.82
CA SER A 68 -34.63 13.54 36.09
C SER A 68 -36.01 14.13 35.78
N ARG A 69 -36.46 13.95 34.54
CA ARG A 69 -37.86 14.12 34.17
C ARG A 69 -38.51 12.75 34.28
N VAL A 70 -39.13 12.53 35.43
CA VAL A 70 -40.08 11.46 35.65
C VAL A 70 -41.27 11.71 34.73
N SER A 71 -41.32 11.07 33.57
CA SER A 71 -42.55 10.94 32.80
C SER A 71 -42.45 9.86 31.70
N ASN A 72 -43.21 8.80 31.94
CA ASN A 72 -43.84 7.87 31.00
C ASN A 72 -42.93 6.94 30.17
N ASN A 73 -42.93 5.69 30.63
CA ASN A 73 -42.39 4.50 29.98
C ASN A 73 -42.96 4.29 28.57
N VAL A 74 -42.25 4.80 27.55
CA VAL A 74 -42.20 4.16 26.25
C VAL A 74 -40.91 3.35 26.25
N LEU A 75 -41.02 2.04 26.12
CA LEU A 75 -39.90 1.11 25.91
C LEU A 75 -39.17 1.51 24.61
N LYS A 76 -38.29 2.50 24.70
CA LYS A 76 -37.32 2.82 23.67
C LYS A 76 -36.27 1.71 23.75
N GLN A 77 -36.31 0.80 22.77
CA GLN A 77 -35.21 -0.12 22.50
C GLN A 77 -33.89 0.62 22.68
N PRO A 78 -32.95 0.09 23.47
CA PRO A 78 -31.78 0.85 23.83
C PRO A 78 -30.94 1.12 22.56
N PRO A 79 -30.31 2.31 22.45
CA PRO A 79 -29.66 2.75 21.21
C PRO A 79 -28.64 1.77 20.61
N TRP A 80 -28.07 0.88 21.42
CA TRP A 80 -27.09 -0.13 21.00
C TRP A 80 -27.69 -1.28 20.17
N ALA A 81 -28.96 -1.61 20.32
CA ALA A 81 -29.59 -2.74 19.60
C ALA A 81 -29.65 -2.51 18.08
N LYS A 82 -29.80 -1.24 17.64
CA LYS A 82 -29.76 -0.86 16.22
C LYS A 82 -28.34 -0.88 15.64
N ASN A 83 -27.32 -0.70 16.48
CA ASN A 83 -25.93 -0.70 16.04
C ASN A 83 -25.44 -2.13 15.75
N GLU A 84 -25.93 -3.11 16.49
CA GLU A 84 -25.63 -4.54 16.28
C GLU A 84 -26.05 -5.01 14.88
N GLU A 85 -27.29 -4.69 14.47
CA GLU A 85 -27.84 -5.07 13.15
C GLU A 85 -27.05 -4.41 12.00
N ILE A 86 -26.66 -3.14 12.18
CA ILE A 86 -25.85 -2.41 11.19
C ILE A 86 -24.46 -3.05 11.04
N LEU A 87 -23.82 -3.40 12.16
CA LEU A 87 -22.50 -4.06 12.16
C LEU A 87 -22.58 -5.44 11.50
N GLN A 88 -23.60 -6.23 11.82
CA GLN A 88 -23.78 -7.55 11.24
C GLN A 88 -24.02 -7.47 9.72
N LYS A 89 -24.81 -6.50 9.27
CA LYS A 89 -25.05 -6.26 7.84
C LYS A 89 -23.80 -5.81 7.11
N ALA A 90 -23.01 -4.91 7.71
CA ALA A 90 -21.75 -4.45 7.14
C ALA A 90 -20.76 -5.63 6.97
N TYR A 91 -20.66 -6.49 7.99
CA TYR A 91 -19.82 -7.69 7.93
C TYR A 91 -20.26 -8.67 6.83
N GLN A 92 -21.57 -8.93 6.71
CA GLN A 92 -22.08 -9.79 5.64
C GLN A 92 -21.81 -9.23 4.25
N LEU A 93 -21.94 -7.92 4.06
CA LEU A 93 -21.66 -7.25 2.79
C LEU A 93 -20.18 -7.37 2.42
N GLN A 94 -19.28 -7.16 3.39
CA GLN A 94 -17.84 -7.34 3.18
C GLN A 94 -17.50 -8.78 2.75
N MET A 95 -18.07 -9.79 3.42
CA MET A 95 -17.86 -11.20 3.06
C MET A 95 -18.37 -11.54 1.66
N GLN A 96 -19.48 -10.94 1.24
CA GLN A 96 -20.00 -11.11 -0.11
C GLN A 96 -19.10 -10.47 -1.17
N ASP A 97 -18.61 -9.26 -0.90
CA ASP A 97 -17.70 -8.53 -1.80
C ASP A 97 -16.37 -9.28 -1.97
N GLU A 98 -15.76 -9.73 -0.87
CA GLU A 98 -14.55 -10.54 -0.90
C GLU A 98 -14.76 -11.83 -1.71
N LYS A 99 -15.87 -12.53 -1.48
CA LYS A 99 -16.21 -13.75 -2.24
C LYS A 99 -16.36 -13.48 -3.74
N GLN A 100 -17.01 -12.37 -4.10
CA GLN A 100 -17.17 -11.97 -5.51
C GLN A 100 -15.81 -11.65 -6.15
N SER A 101 -14.97 -10.90 -5.45
CA SER A 101 -13.61 -10.57 -5.89
C SER A 101 -12.77 -11.82 -6.16
N TYR A 102 -12.79 -12.81 -5.25
CA TYR A 102 -12.08 -14.08 -5.46
C TYR A 102 -12.62 -14.86 -6.66
N LEU A 103 -13.93 -14.84 -6.88
CA LEU A 103 -14.56 -15.53 -8.02
C LEU A 103 -14.15 -14.89 -9.35
N GLU A 104 -14.11 -13.57 -9.42
CA GLU A 104 -13.61 -12.86 -10.60
C GLU A 104 -12.12 -13.13 -10.85
N MET A 105 -11.31 -13.16 -9.79
CA MET A 105 -9.89 -13.46 -9.91
C MET A 105 -9.65 -14.90 -10.41
N ALA A 106 -10.46 -15.86 -9.96
CA ALA A 106 -10.42 -17.24 -10.45
C ALA A 106 -10.78 -17.31 -11.95
N LYS A 107 -11.84 -16.61 -12.38
CA LYS A 107 -12.20 -16.53 -13.81
C LYS A 107 -11.07 -15.96 -14.67
N LYS A 108 -10.47 -14.85 -14.24
CA LYS A 108 -9.32 -14.24 -14.93
C LYS A 108 -8.14 -15.21 -15.02
N ARG A 109 -7.87 -15.98 -13.95
CA ARG A 109 -6.83 -17.01 -13.96
C ARG A 109 -7.13 -18.09 -15.00
N ASP A 110 -8.37 -18.57 -15.06
CA ASP A 110 -8.78 -19.59 -16.04
C ASP A 110 -8.64 -19.10 -17.48
N GLU A 111 -9.00 -17.84 -17.75
CA GLU A 111 -8.81 -17.18 -19.06
C GLU A 111 -7.33 -17.13 -19.45
N ILE A 112 -6.44 -16.73 -18.54
CA ILE A 112 -4.99 -16.70 -18.77
C ILE A 112 -4.47 -18.12 -19.06
N MET A 113 -4.88 -19.11 -18.27
CA MET A 113 -4.47 -20.50 -18.46
C MET A 113 -4.92 -21.05 -19.82
N ALA A 114 -6.15 -20.75 -20.24
CA ALA A 114 -6.67 -21.14 -21.55
C ALA A 114 -5.88 -20.48 -22.69
N LEU A 115 -5.56 -19.19 -22.57
CA LEU A 115 -4.75 -18.46 -23.54
C LEU A 115 -3.34 -19.05 -23.67
N LEU A 116 -2.67 -19.31 -22.55
CA LEU A 116 -1.33 -19.91 -22.54
C LEU A 116 -1.33 -21.31 -23.15
N LYS A 117 -2.37 -22.10 -22.86
CA LYS A 117 -2.56 -23.42 -23.47
C LYS A 117 -2.66 -23.32 -25.00
N LYS A 118 -3.50 -22.40 -25.50
CA LYS A 118 -3.64 -22.15 -26.94
C LYS A 118 -2.32 -21.71 -27.58
N GLN A 119 -1.60 -20.77 -26.96
CA GLN A 119 -0.30 -20.33 -27.45
C GLN A 119 0.72 -21.48 -27.52
N ARG A 120 0.70 -22.37 -26.52
CA ARG A 120 1.56 -23.57 -26.51
C ARG A 120 1.21 -24.51 -27.66
N GLU A 121 -0.07 -24.77 -27.89
CA GLU A 121 -0.55 -25.61 -28.99
C GLU A 121 -0.15 -25.00 -30.36
N ASP A 122 -0.34 -23.70 -30.54
CA ASP A 122 0.07 -22.98 -31.76
C ASP A 122 1.58 -23.07 -31.98
N ARG A 123 2.39 -22.92 -30.92
CA ARG A 123 3.85 -23.09 -30.99
C ARG A 123 4.21 -24.51 -31.42
N ILE A 124 3.61 -25.52 -30.79
CA ILE A 124 3.87 -26.93 -31.13
C ILE A 124 3.52 -27.20 -32.59
N LYS A 125 2.37 -26.70 -33.07
CA LYS A 125 1.96 -26.84 -34.47
C LYS A 125 2.96 -26.21 -35.44
N LYS A 126 3.43 -25.00 -35.16
CA LYS A 126 4.47 -24.32 -35.96
C LYS A 126 5.79 -25.09 -35.95
N GLU A 127 6.20 -25.56 -34.78
CA GLU A 127 7.41 -26.36 -34.64
C GLU A 127 7.33 -27.65 -35.45
N MET A 128 6.21 -28.40 -35.37
CA MET A 128 6.00 -29.63 -36.12
C MET A 128 6.23 -29.44 -37.63
N VAL A 129 5.68 -28.36 -38.21
CA VAL A 129 5.88 -28.04 -39.63
C VAL A 129 7.33 -27.62 -39.90
N SER A 130 7.93 -26.80 -39.03
CA SER A 130 9.31 -26.32 -39.22
C SER A 130 10.35 -27.43 -39.07
N ARG A 131 10.11 -28.44 -38.24
CA ARG A 131 11.06 -29.54 -37.97
C ARG A 131 11.46 -30.28 -39.23
N VAL A 132 10.55 -30.43 -40.19
CA VAL A 132 10.81 -31.06 -41.49
C VAL A 132 11.76 -30.22 -42.35
N HIS A 133 11.78 -28.91 -42.16
CA HIS A 133 12.52 -27.95 -42.98
C HIS A 133 13.76 -27.38 -42.27
N LYS A 134 13.99 -27.74 -41.01
CA LYS A 134 15.16 -27.30 -40.26
C LYS A 134 16.37 -28.13 -40.73
N PRO A 135 17.42 -27.50 -41.29
CA PRO A 135 18.65 -28.22 -41.61
C PRO A 135 19.18 -28.83 -40.31
N SER A 136 19.35 -30.15 -40.32
CA SER A 136 19.93 -30.90 -39.21
C SER A 136 21.37 -30.40 -39.01
N ARG A 137 21.57 -29.44 -38.11
CA ARG A 137 22.91 -29.06 -37.67
C ARG A 137 23.38 -30.21 -36.78
N ALA A 138 24.17 -31.10 -37.36
CA ALA A 138 24.85 -32.16 -36.63
C ALA A 138 25.58 -31.54 -35.42
N GLU A 139 25.04 -31.83 -34.24
CA GLU A 139 25.75 -32.11 -32.99
C GLU A 139 26.95 -31.22 -32.64
N LEU A 140 26.67 -30.04 -32.06
CA LEU A 140 27.59 -29.37 -31.14
C LEU A 140 26.79 -28.67 -30.03
N ASN A 141 25.84 -29.40 -29.43
CA ASN A 141 25.18 -28.98 -28.20
C ASN A 141 24.71 -30.22 -27.47
N GLU A 142 25.68 -30.99 -27.01
CA GLU A 142 25.60 -31.79 -25.79
C GLU A 142 25.32 -30.81 -24.62
N ARG A 143 24.12 -30.21 -24.61
CA ARG A 143 23.63 -29.51 -23.44
C ARG A 143 23.41 -30.61 -22.42
N PHE A 144 24.32 -30.71 -21.47
CA PHE A 144 24.23 -31.47 -20.23
C PHE A 144 22.78 -31.66 -19.81
N SER A 145 22.18 -32.76 -20.27
CA SER A 145 20.91 -33.20 -19.77
C SER A 145 21.27 -33.87 -18.46
N CYS A 146 21.21 -33.12 -17.37
CA CYS A 146 21.18 -33.71 -16.02
C CYS A 146 19.86 -34.49 -15.91
N LYS A 147 19.79 -35.63 -16.59
CA LYS A 147 18.79 -36.65 -16.35
C LYS A 147 19.24 -37.25 -15.03
N THR A 148 18.61 -36.86 -13.93
CA THR A 148 18.66 -37.69 -12.73
C THR A 148 18.21 -39.07 -13.18
N PRO A 149 19.01 -40.14 -12.95
CA PRO A 149 18.62 -41.47 -13.37
C PRO A 149 17.23 -41.80 -12.84
N LEU A 150 16.38 -42.40 -13.68
CA LEU A 150 14.97 -42.67 -13.36
C LEU A 150 14.80 -43.43 -12.04
N GLU A 151 15.77 -44.29 -11.72
CA GLU A 151 15.85 -45.04 -10.47
C GLU A 151 15.98 -44.16 -9.21
N VAL A 152 16.68 -43.02 -9.31
CA VAL A 152 16.84 -42.09 -8.18
C VAL A 152 15.53 -41.35 -7.91
N LEU A 153 14.78 -40.99 -8.96
CA LEU A 153 13.49 -40.31 -8.82
C LEU A 153 12.43 -41.23 -8.22
N ASP A 154 12.40 -42.51 -8.64
CA ASP A 154 11.47 -43.50 -8.08
C ASP A 154 11.77 -43.80 -6.60
N GLN A 155 13.04 -43.78 -6.22
CA GLN A 155 13.47 -43.95 -4.84
C GLN A 155 13.05 -42.76 -3.97
N ASP A 156 13.28 -41.53 -4.41
CA ASP A 156 12.85 -40.31 -3.71
C ASP A 156 11.33 -40.28 -3.50
N ILE A 157 10.56 -40.69 -4.51
CA ILE A 157 9.09 -40.77 -4.43
C ILE A 157 8.65 -41.80 -3.39
N LYS A 158 9.37 -42.91 -3.27
CA LYS A 158 9.06 -43.98 -2.32
C LYS A 158 9.37 -43.54 -0.89
N GLU A 159 10.50 -42.88 -0.67
CA GLU A 159 10.90 -42.36 0.64
C GLU A 159 9.92 -41.30 1.17
N VAL A 160 9.46 -40.38 0.32
CA VAL A 160 8.44 -39.38 0.71
C VAL A 160 7.12 -40.04 1.12
N ARG A 161 6.75 -41.17 0.51
CA ARG A 161 5.52 -41.90 0.83
C ARG A 161 5.62 -42.70 2.14
N GLU A 162 6.82 -43.10 2.55
CA GLU A 162 7.04 -43.82 3.82
C GLU A 162 7.02 -42.88 5.05
N LEU A 163 7.15 -41.57 4.84
CA LEU A 163 7.14 -40.55 5.90
C LEU A 163 5.73 -40.03 6.27
N VAL A 164 4.68 -40.46 5.57
CA VAL A 164 3.27 -40.09 5.78
C VAL A 164 2.51 -41.28 6.35
#